data_AF-A0A9P4Y8T9-F1
#
_entry.id   AF-A0A9P4Y8T9-F1
#
_cell.length_a   1.000
_cell.length_b   1.000
_cell.length_c   1.000
_cell.angle_alpha   90.00
_cell.angle_beta   90.00
_cell.angle_gamma   90.00
#
_symmetry.space_group_name_H-M   'P 1'
#
loop_
_entity.id
_entity.type
_entity.pdbx_description
1 polymer ?
#
loop_
_entity_poly.entity_id
_entity_poly.type
_entity_poly.pdbx_seq_one_letter_code
_entity_poly.pdbx_strand_id
1 'polypeptide(L)'
;PTKRGPFRDPRKRQLTALVRKYGCCIRCRMQRIRCEFAIETPDDIDAPCEACLKLMKNSQIPRIPCRRWKLVDVKLSKSGNAEWTYRWKNSTSLPEISKWQDTNDRVIHLDDGFTKTIRVRVRRFKVMEGDQKTRKFFNYDTGRTDEIDMKPFALVDVADAKLQYERYLTESQEHIFKTLLGDKQKLLWRTYHMAQKRRDDPATPLRERDLLVKTLRLWVAVRLTTRSFHIAGEGKDLLGQKPDSKGRILLHPVFGQQLDKVLLDHVLFKLRRQTLDLLQSITQQKKRQSWLTTYLVSFILLHNVALITRHDRDRAEKHGVNKPLAVWHRADNVQEYHLGANIILAYFHYCVKGIQPFSHGCKSSDLDGLAELDAEGRAYVMWARDELLQYRAHWEYLKAIRLQTESTINADEHTELANAYSDDYYFVSQLYEQDWYPRD
;
A
#
# COMPACT_ATOMS: atom_id res chain seq x y z
N PRO A 1 13.48 27.09 -27.34
CA PRO A 1 14.32 26.70 -26.17
C PRO A 1 15.72 26.29 -26.63
N THR A 2 16.70 27.18 -26.41
CA THR A 2 18.12 26.92 -26.70
C THR A 2 18.62 25.73 -25.85
N LYS A 3 19.18 24.70 -26.51
CA LYS A 3 19.82 23.57 -25.82
C LYS A 3 20.95 24.13 -24.95
N ARG A 4 20.86 23.92 -23.62
CA ARG A 4 21.92 24.32 -22.69
C ARG A 4 23.20 23.55 -23.03
N GLY A 5 24.29 24.28 -23.24
CA GLY A 5 25.61 23.70 -23.52
C GLY A 5 26.15 22.86 -22.35
N PRO A 6 27.19 22.03 -22.59
CA PRO A 6 27.78 21.18 -21.57
C PRO A 6 28.34 22.02 -20.40
N PHE A 7 28.22 21.49 -19.18
CA PHE A 7 28.80 22.15 -18.00
C PHE A 7 30.31 22.33 -18.19
N ARG A 8 30.82 23.56 -18.11
CA ARG A 8 32.26 23.83 -18.23
C ARG A 8 33.03 23.47 -16.95
N ASP A 9 32.34 23.44 -15.82
CA ASP A 9 32.88 23.13 -14.50
C ASP A 9 32.77 21.61 -14.20
N PRO A 10 33.90 20.89 -14.01
CA PRO A 10 33.91 19.48 -13.64
C PRO A 10 33.11 19.16 -12.37
N ARG A 11 33.09 20.06 -11.39
CA ARG A 11 32.38 19.85 -10.12
C ARG A 11 30.87 19.89 -10.31
N LYS A 12 30.38 20.83 -11.13
CA LYS A 12 28.95 20.87 -11.52
C LYS A 12 28.53 19.63 -12.28
N ARG A 13 29.43 18.98 -13.04
CA ARG A 13 29.15 17.69 -13.69
C ARG A 13 28.96 16.59 -12.65
N GLN A 14 29.87 16.47 -11.68
CA GLN A 14 29.79 15.47 -10.60
C GLN A 14 28.52 15.64 -9.74
N LEU A 15 28.23 16.85 -9.27
CA LEU A 15 27.00 17.13 -8.50
C LEU A 15 25.74 16.82 -9.31
N THR A 16 25.73 17.11 -10.61
CA THR A 16 24.61 16.74 -11.49
C THR A 16 24.49 15.23 -11.67
N ALA A 17 25.61 14.49 -11.71
CA ALA A 17 25.61 13.03 -11.75
C ALA A 17 25.03 12.43 -10.45
N LEU A 18 25.38 12.97 -9.28
CA LEU A 18 24.79 12.57 -7.99
C LEU A 18 23.27 12.80 -7.96
N VAL A 19 22.80 13.95 -8.46
CA VAL A 19 21.35 14.23 -8.57
C VAL A 19 20.65 13.29 -9.56
N ARG A 20 21.32 12.85 -10.63
CA ARG A 20 20.76 11.82 -11.53
C ARG A 20 20.67 10.46 -10.85
N LYS A 21 21.66 10.11 -10.02
CA LYS A 21 21.72 8.84 -9.28
C LYS A 21 20.66 8.78 -8.17
N TYR A 22 20.63 9.78 -7.30
CA TYR A 22 19.82 9.77 -6.08
C TYR A 22 18.52 10.59 -6.19
N GLY A 23 18.43 11.51 -7.14
CA GLY A 23 17.27 12.40 -7.32
C GLY A 23 17.39 13.73 -6.55
N CYS A 24 16.41 14.61 -6.79
CA CYS A 24 16.26 15.88 -6.08
C CYS A 24 15.44 15.73 -4.80
N CYS A 25 15.58 16.65 -3.83
CA CYS A 25 14.71 16.66 -2.65
C CYS A 25 13.26 17.02 -2.99
N ILE A 26 12.31 16.68 -2.10
CA ILE A 26 10.87 16.94 -2.28
C ILE A 26 10.63 18.41 -2.63
N ARG A 27 11.16 19.36 -1.84
CA ARG A 27 11.00 20.80 -2.11
C ARG A 27 11.48 21.18 -3.51
N CYS A 28 12.72 20.83 -3.86
CA CYS A 28 13.30 21.21 -5.14
C CYS A 28 12.55 20.59 -6.31
N ARG A 29 12.07 19.35 -6.15
CA ARG A 29 11.21 18.66 -7.12
C ARG A 29 9.89 19.40 -7.34
N MET A 30 9.20 19.70 -6.24
CA MET A 30 7.91 20.38 -6.29
C MET A 30 8.03 21.80 -6.85
N GLN A 31 9.08 22.54 -6.48
CA GLN A 31 9.35 23.89 -6.99
C GLN A 31 9.97 23.92 -8.39
N ARG A 32 10.37 22.77 -8.95
CA ARG A 32 11.09 22.66 -10.22
C ARG A 32 12.36 23.53 -10.26
N ILE A 33 13.03 23.66 -9.11
CA ILE A 33 14.30 24.38 -8.97
C ILE A 33 15.47 23.39 -8.92
N ARG A 34 16.70 23.91 -9.08
CA ARG A 34 17.91 23.08 -9.03
C ARG A 34 18.15 22.55 -7.61
N CYS A 35 18.40 21.26 -7.50
CA CYS A 35 18.86 20.59 -6.29
C CYS A 35 20.36 20.31 -6.45
N GLU A 36 21.18 20.68 -5.48
CA GLU A 36 22.64 20.46 -5.50
C GLU A 36 23.05 19.84 -4.16
N PHE A 37 23.87 18.79 -4.18
CA PHE A 37 24.42 18.21 -2.95
C PHE A 37 25.31 19.22 -2.24
N ALA A 38 25.32 19.17 -0.91
CA ALA A 38 26.15 20.02 -0.10
C ALA A 38 27.63 19.76 -0.42
N ILE A 39 28.42 20.82 -0.54
CA ILE A 39 29.85 20.71 -0.88
C ILE A 39 30.63 20.03 0.26
N GLU A 40 30.22 20.29 1.51
CA GLU A 40 30.89 19.81 2.72
C GLU A 40 30.62 18.31 2.96
N THR A 41 29.48 17.81 2.49
CA THR A 41 29.04 16.41 2.70
C THR A 41 28.47 15.80 1.40
N PRO A 42 29.28 15.66 0.34
CA PRO A 42 28.79 15.23 -0.97
C PRO A 42 28.34 13.76 -0.98
N ASP A 43 28.86 12.94 -0.07
CA ASP A 43 28.56 11.51 0.04
C ASP A 43 27.38 11.22 0.99
N ASP A 44 26.96 12.20 1.79
CA ASP A 44 25.79 12.08 2.65
C ASP A 44 24.51 12.38 1.83
N ILE A 45 23.74 11.33 1.55
CA ILE A 45 22.51 11.41 0.77
C ILE A 45 21.37 12.07 1.57
N ASP A 46 21.47 12.06 2.89
CA ASP A 46 20.50 12.64 3.81
C ASP A 46 20.84 14.09 4.18
N ALA A 47 22.07 14.53 3.94
CA ALA A 47 22.45 15.92 4.10
C ALA A 47 21.54 16.87 3.27
N PRO A 48 21.11 18.00 3.87
CA PRO A 48 20.33 18.99 3.16
C PRO A 48 21.05 19.51 1.92
N CYS A 49 20.31 19.67 0.81
CA CYS A 49 20.86 20.24 -0.41
C CYS A 49 21.20 21.73 -0.22
N GLU A 50 22.12 22.27 -1.03
CA GLU A 50 22.56 23.67 -0.95
C GLU A 50 21.41 24.68 -0.99
N ALA A 51 20.40 24.43 -1.82
CA ALA A 51 19.23 25.28 -1.94
C ALA A 51 18.34 25.26 -0.67
N CYS A 52 18.40 24.20 0.13
CA CYS A 52 17.71 24.11 1.41
C CYS A 52 18.58 24.66 2.55
N LEU A 53 19.89 24.43 2.52
CA LEU A 53 20.85 25.03 3.47
C LEU A 53 20.75 26.55 3.47
N LYS A 54 20.75 27.17 2.27
CA LYS A 54 20.58 28.63 2.12
C LYS A 54 19.26 29.14 2.69
N LEU A 55 18.18 28.36 2.56
CA LEU A 55 16.88 28.73 3.11
C LEU A 55 16.92 28.72 4.65
N MET A 56 17.51 27.68 5.24
CA MET A 56 17.66 27.54 6.69
C MET A 56 18.55 28.64 7.28
N LYS A 57 19.63 29.02 6.58
CA LYS A 57 20.51 30.14 6.98
C LYS A 57 19.79 31.49 7.01
N ASN A 58 18.73 31.66 6.22
CA ASN A 58 17.91 32.87 6.20
C ASN A 58 16.76 32.84 7.23
N SER A 59 16.90 32.04 8.30
CA SER A 59 15.89 31.83 9.35
C SER A 59 14.52 31.35 8.87
N GLN A 60 14.43 30.84 7.63
CA GLN A 60 13.23 30.19 7.11
C GLN A 60 13.37 28.68 7.29
N ILE A 61 12.85 28.16 8.41
CA ILE A 61 12.84 26.71 8.67
C ILE A 61 11.84 26.07 7.70
N PRO A 62 12.29 25.18 6.79
CA PRO A 62 11.36 24.49 5.89
C PRO A 62 10.51 23.53 6.72
N ARG A 63 9.18 23.58 6.53
CA ARG A 63 8.23 22.69 7.22
C ARG A 63 8.51 21.21 7.00
N ILE A 64 9.04 20.87 5.83
CA ILE A 64 9.45 19.51 5.49
C ILE A 64 10.97 19.49 5.35
N PRO A 65 11.67 18.57 6.04
CA PRO A 65 13.12 18.46 5.93
C PRO A 65 13.55 18.14 4.51
N CYS A 66 14.82 18.40 4.20
CA CYS A 66 15.36 18.19 2.87
C CYS A 66 15.61 16.69 2.58
N ARG A 67 14.53 15.94 2.33
CA ARG A 67 14.59 14.52 1.99
C ARG A 67 14.48 14.27 0.49
N ARG A 68 15.24 13.30 -0.03
CA ARG A 68 15.29 12.91 -1.46
C ARG A 68 14.27 11.84 -1.88
N TRP A 69 13.29 11.57 -1.03
CA TRP A 69 12.25 10.57 -1.26
C TRP A 69 11.35 10.85 -2.45
N LYS A 70 10.92 9.80 -3.17
CA LYS A 70 9.95 9.89 -4.27
C LYS A 70 8.71 9.07 -3.94
N LEU A 71 7.54 9.57 -4.34
CA LEU A 71 6.28 8.82 -4.20
C LEU A 71 6.34 7.47 -4.92
N VAL A 72 7.09 7.36 -6.02
CA VAL A 72 7.23 6.12 -6.80
C VAL A 72 8.03 5.02 -6.07
N ASP A 73 8.80 5.41 -5.06
CA ASP A 73 9.61 4.50 -4.24
C ASP A 73 8.77 3.85 -3.11
N VAL A 74 7.53 4.32 -2.90
CA VAL A 74 6.63 3.81 -1.84
C VAL A 74 6.29 2.33 -2.06
N LYS A 75 6.42 1.57 -0.98
CA LYS A 75 6.06 0.16 -0.88
C LYS A 75 4.69 0.04 -0.23
N LEU A 76 3.74 -0.57 -0.93
CA LEU A 76 2.32 -0.65 -0.54
C LEU A 76 1.84 -2.09 -0.38
N SER A 77 2.74 -3.06 -0.50
CA SER A 77 2.40 -4.48 -0.53
C SER A 77 3.59 -5.33 -0.12
N LYS A 78 3.29 -6.54 0.32
CA LYS A 78 4.30 -7.56 0.57
C LYS A 78 5.10 -7.92 -0.68
N SER A 79 6.36 -8.26 -0.47
CA SER A 79 7.17 -9.06 -1.41
C SER A 79 6.65 -10.51 -1.44
N GLY A 80 6.96 -11.23 -2.52
CA GLY A 80 6.55 -12.63 -2.71
C GLY A 80 6.92 -13.53 -1.54
N ASN A 81 6.08 -14.56 -1.31
CA ASN A 81 6.26 -15.53 -0.23
C ASN A 81 7.08 -16.75 -0.67
N ALA A 82 7.39 -17.60 0.32
CA ALA A 82 8.07 -18.90 0.26
C ALA A 82 8.00 -19.64 -1.09
N GLU A 83 9.15 -20.18 -1.51
CA GLU A 83 9.30 -20.99 -2.72
C GLU A 83 8.66 -22.38 -2.51
N TRP A 84 7.37 -22.51 -2.81
CA TRP A 84 6.64 -23.80 -2.83
C TRP A 84 6.96 -24.66 -4.06
N THR A 85 7.59 -24.04 -5.06
CA THR A 85 8.11 -24.67 -6.26
C THR A 85 9.22 -23.82 -6.87
N TYR A 86 10.17 -24.49 -7.51
CA TYR A 86 11.26 -23.87 -8.27
C TYR A 86 10.92 -23.62 -9.74
N ARG A 87 9.73 -24.03 -10.22
CA ARG A 87 9.30 -23.92 -11.63
C ARG A 87 9.44 -22.51 -12.22
N TRP A 88 9.24 -21.48 -11.39
CA TRP A 88 9.23 -20.08 -11.82
C TRP A 88 10.20 -19.22 -11.00
N LYS A 89 11.22 -19.85 -10.44
CA LYS A 89 12.27 -19.16 -9.68
C LYS A 89 12.99 -18.18 -10.61
N ASN A 90 13.14 -16.94 -10.18
CA ASN A 90 13.76 -15.84 -10.94
C ASN A 90 13.10 -15.51 -12.30
N SER A 91 11.91 -16.04 -12.60
CA SER A 91 11.18 -15.68 -13.83
C SER A 91 10.20 -14.55 -13.58
N THR A 92 10.14 -13.62 -14.55
CA THR A 92 9.15 -12.54 -14.68
C THR A 92 8.05 -12.86 -15.70
N SER A 93 8.11 -14.03 -16.34
CA SER A 93 7.07 -14.51 -17.25
C SER A 93 5.84 -15.02 -16.49
N LEU A 94 4.72 -15.18 -17.21
CA LEU A 94 3.55 -15.86 -16.65
C LEU A 94 3.93 -17.26 -16.13
N PRO A 95 3.43 -17.65 -14.95
CA PRO A 95 3.77 -18.93 -14.33
C PRO A 95 3.01 -20.10 -14.99
N GLU A 96 3.43 -20.49 -16.19
CA GLU A 96 2.81 -21.58 -16.94
C GLU A 96 3.26 -22.97 -16.47
N ILE A 97 2.36 -23.96 -16.59
CA ILE A 97 2.67 -25.38 -16.35
C ILE A 97 2.85 -26.09 -17.70
N SER A 98 3.99 -26.74 -17.88
CA SER A 98 4.33 -27.43 -19.13
C SER A 98 3.96 -28.93 -19.15
N LYS A 99 3.91 -29.60 -17.98
CA LYS A 99 3.70 -31.05 -17.87
C LYS A 99 2.40 -31.36 -17.14
N TRP A 100 1.41 -31.84 -17.89
CA TRP A 100 0.08 -32.22 -17.39
C TRP A 100 -0.05 -33.73 -17.20
N GLN A 101 -0.83 -34.15 -16.20
CA GLN A 101 -1.10 -35.56 -15.88
C GLN A 101 -2.37 -36.06 -16.57
N ASP A 102 -3.37 -35.21 -16.73
CA ASP A 102 -4.61 -35.51 -17.46
C ASP A 102 -4.91 -34.42 -18.51
N THR A 103 -5.93 -34.67 -19.33
CA THR A 103 -6.46 -33.72 -20.33
C THR A 103 -7.74 -33.01 -19.85
N ASN A 104 -8.22 -33.36 -18.67
CA ASN A 104 -9.54 -32.95 -18.17
C ASN A 104 -9.46 -31.59 -17.46
N ASP A 105 -9.96 -30.56 -18.12
CA ASP A 105 -10.12 -29.24 -17.52
C ASP A 105 -11.32 -29.22 -16.56
N ARG A 106 -11.13 -28.56 -15.42
CA ARG A 106 -12.13 -28.41 -14.37
C ARG A 106 -12.29 -26.94 -14.07
N VAL A 107 -13.52 -26.47 -14.01
CA VAL A 107 -13.82 -25.09 -13.61
C VAL A 107 -14.13 -25.09 -12.12
N ILE A 108 -13.41 -24.27 -11.36
CA ILE A 108 -13.61 -24.12 -9.92
C ILE A 108 -13.80 -22.66 -9.55
N HIS A 109 -14.26 -22.43 -8.34
CA HIS A 109 -14.50 -21.12 -7.77
C HIS A 109 -13.61 -20.93 -6.54
N LEU A 110 -12.84 -19.84 -6.53
CA LEU A 110 -11.96 -19.47 -5.44
C LEU A 110 -12.63 -18.42 -4.57
N ASP A 111 -12.56 -18.59 -3.26
CA ASP A 111 -13.15 -17.70 -2.27
C ASP A 111 -12.04 -17.19 -1.34
N ASP A 112 -11.97 -15.87 -1.16
CA ASP A 112 -11.01 -15.17 -0.29
C ASP A 112 -11.60 -14.81 1.08
N GLY A 113 -12.88 -15.11 1.29
CA GLY A 113 -13.66 -14.75 2.47
C GLY A 113 -14.14 -13.30 2.47
N PHE A 114 -13.99 -12.56 1.37
CA PHE A 114 -14.48 -11.20 1.28
C PHE A 114 -15.80 -11.10 0.53
N THR A 115 -15.94 -11.64 -0.68
CA THR A 115 -17.17 -11.46 -1.48
C THR A 115 -17.43 -12.63 -2.44
N LYS A 116 -17.93 -12.35 -3.66
CA LYS A 116 -18.14 -13.32 -4.74
C LYS A 116 -16.86 -14.09 -5.06
N THR A 117 -17.03 -15.27 -5.62
CA THR A 117 -15.91 -16.14 -5.95
C THR A 117 -15.23 -15.75 -7.28
N ILE A 118 -13.95 -16.10 -7.41
CA ILE A 118 -13.17 -15.94 -8.64
C ILE A 118 -13.21 -17.28 -9.39
N ARG A 119 -13.78 -17.28 -10.60
CA ARG A 119 -13.83 -18.47 -11.46
C ARG A 119 -12.45 -18.70 -12.09
N VAL A 120 -11.96 -19.93 -12.05
CA VAL A 120 -10.70 -20.32 -12.70
C VAL A 120 -10.78 -21.72 -13.30
N ARG A 121 -9.93 -22.00 -14.29
CA ARG A 121 -9.81 -23.31 -14.95
C ARG A 121 -8.53 -24.01 -14.51
N VAL A 122 -8.67 -25.24 -14.01
CA VAL A 122 -7.58 -26.03 -13.45
C VAL A 122 -7.49 -27.43 -14.07
N ARG A 123 -6.30 -28.02 -14.06
CA ARG A 123 -6.00 -29.37 -14.56
C ARG A 123 -4.96 -30.03 -13.67
N ARG A 124 -4.87 -31.37 -13.67
CA ARG A 124 -3.84 -32.07 -12.89
C ARG A 124 -2.49 -31.95 -13.56
N PHE A 125 -1.49 -31.45 -12.84
CA PHE A 125 -0.12 -31.34 -13.32
C PHE A 125 0.74 -32.52 -12.85
N LYS A 126 1.82 -32.82 -13.58
CA LYS A 126 2.83 -33.79 -13.13
C LYS A 126 3.76 -33.13 -12.12
N VAL A 127 3.71 -33.61 -10.88
CA VAL A 127 4.60 -33.17 -9.79
C VAL A 127 6.06 -33.40 -10.19
N MET A 128 6.92 -32.42 -9.93
CA MET A 128 8.35 -32.47 -10.20
C MET A 128 9.15 -32.34 -8.91
N GLU A 129 10.46 -32.58 -9.01
CA GLU A 129 11.39 -32.30 -7.92
C GLU A 129 11.33 -30.81 -7.53
N GLY A 130 11.33 -30.55 -6.23
CA GLY A 130 11.19 -29.20 -5.67
C GLY A 130 9.75 -28.68 -5.55
N ASP A 131 8.73 -29.42 -6.01
CA ASP A 131 7.33 -29.08 -5.73
C ASP A 131 6.90 -29.55 -4.34
N GLN A 132 6.32 -28.64 -3.55
CA GLN A 132 5.67 -28.99 -2.29
C GLN A 132 4.38 -29.78 -2.57
N LYS A 133 4.28 -30.99 -2.01
CA LYS A 133 3.16 -31.93 -2.20
C LYS A 133 2.08 -31.86 -1.11
N THR A 134 2.43 -31.31 0.04
CA THR A 134 1.57 -31.26 1.22
C THR A 134 1.32 -29.81 1.64
N ARG A 135 0.28 -29.59 2.44
CA ARG A 135 0.02 -28.28 3.05
C ARG A 135 -0.14 -28.43 4.55
N LYS A 136 0.56 -27.56 5.30
CA LYS A 136 0.38 -27.45 6.74
C LYS A 136 -0.75 -26.48 7.06
N PHE A 137 -1.56 -26.79 8.07
CA PHE A 137 -2.62 -25.93 8.56
C PHE A 137 -2.77 -26.09 10.08
N PHE A 138 -3.20 -25.03 10.75
CA PHE A 138 -3.50 -25.10 12.17
C PHE A 138 -4.88 -25.76 12.36
N ASN A 139 -4.90 -26.88 13.07
CA ASN A 139 -6.11 -27.57 13.47
C ASN A 139 -6.59 -26.97 14.80
N TYR A 140 -7.77 -26.36 14.74
CA TYR A 140 -8.36 -25.66 15.89
C TYR A 140 -8.98 -26.61 16.91
N ASP A 141 -9.33 -27.84 16.49
CA ASP A 141 -9.93 -28.83 17.37
C ASP A 141 -8.85 -29.49 18.24
N THR A 142 -7.65 -29.69 17.68
CA THR A 142 -6.51 -30.29 18.39
C THR A 142 -5.52 -29.25 18.95
N GLY A 143 -5.62 -27.99 18.52
CA GLY A 143 -4.67 -26.93 18.87
C GLY A 143 -3.27 -27.12 18.28
N ARG A 144 -3.10 -27.98 17.27
CA ARG A 144 -1.80 -28.35 16.69
C ARG A 144 -1.72 -28.03 15.20
N THR A 145 -0.52 -28.03 14.64
CA THR A 145 -0.31 -27.92 13.19
C THR A 145 -0.38 -29.31 12.57
N ASP A 146 -1.37 -29.53 11.72
CA ASP A 146 -1.56 -30.76 10.95
C ASP A 146 -1.06 -30.57 9.51
N GLU A 147 -0.92 -31.68 8.79
CA GLU A 147 -0.45 -31.72 7.42
C GLU A 147 -1.37 -32.57 6.55
N ILE A 148 -1.66 -32.10 5.33
CA ILE A 148 -2.56 -32.77 4.38
C ILE A 148 -1.91 -32.93 3.03
N ASP A 149 -2.05 -34.12 2.44
CA ASP A 149 -1.64 -34.39 1.06
C ASP A 149 -2.53 -33.63 0.07
N MET A 150 -1.88 -32.96 -0.88
CA MET A 150 -2.57 -32.10 -1.83
C MET A 150 -2.59 -32.74 -3.21
N LYS A 151 -3.78 -32.80 -3.82
CA LYS A 151 -3.93 -33.21 -5.21
C LYS A 151 -3.33 -32.15 -6.14
N PRO A 152 -2.51 -32.53 -7.13
CA PRO A 152 -1.68 -31.61 -7.90
C PRO A 152 -2.48 -30.92 -9.00
N PHE A 153 -3.37 -29.99 -8.63
CA PHE A 153 -4.07 -29.12 -9.57
C PHE A 153 -3.35 -27.79 -9.73
N ALA A 154 -3.39 -27.19 -10.92
CA ALA A 154 -2.85 -25.86 -11.23
C ALA A 154 -3.67 -25.18 -12.35
N LEU A 155 -3.51 -23.87 -12.54
CA LEU A 155 -4.20 -23.09 -13.59
C LEU A 155 -3.76 -23.54 -14.97
N VAL A 156 -4.74 -23.76 -15.84
CA VAL A 156 -4.53 -24.05 -17.27
C VAL A 156 -4.33 -22.78 -18.07
N ASP A 157 -5.00 -21.69 -17.66
CA ASP A 157 -5.05 -20.44 -18.40
C ASP A 157 -4.73 -19.28 -17.45
N VAL A 158 -3.45 -18.96 -17.40
CA VAL A 158 -2.93 -17.91 -16.51
C VAL A 158 -3.39 -16.53 -16.99
N ALA A 159 -3.59 -16.36 -18.30
CA ALA A 159 -4.09 -15.12 -18.89
C ALA A 159 -5.57 -14.87 -18.52
N ASP A 160 -6.43 -15.88 -18.61
CA ASP A 160 -7.80 -15.78 -18.11
C ASP A 160 -7.82 -15.51 -16.61
N ALA A 161 -7.03 -16.23 -15.80
CA ALA A 161 -6.97 -15.98 -14.35
C ALA A 161 -6.60 -14.52 -14.02
N LYS A 162 -5.68 -13.92 -14.79
CA LYS A 162 -5.36 -12.48 -14.68
C LYS A 162 -6.56 -11.60 -15.00
N LEU A 163 -7.31 -11.89 -16.07
CA LEU A 163 -8.53 -11.16 -16.42
C LEU A 163 -9.59 -11.28 -15.31
N GLN A 164 -9.76 -12.47 -14.74
CA GLN A 164 -10.68 -12.71 -13.63
C GLN A 164 -10.29 -11.91 -12.39
N TYR A 165 -9.00 -11.81 -12.07
CA TYR A 165 -8.53 -10.87 -11.04
C TYR A 165 -8.91 -9.43 -11.38
N GLU A 166 -8.60 -8.94 -12.59
CA GLU A 166 -8.86 -7.54 -12.95
C GLU A 166 -10.35 -7.18 -12.86
N ARG A 167 -11.25 -8.11 -13.22
CA ARG A 167 -12.69 -7.98 -13.04
C ARG A 167 -13.07 -7.95 -11.56
N TYR A 168 -12.57 -8.92 -10.79
CA TYR A 168 -12.81 -9.01 -9.36
C TYR A 168 -12.43 -7.72 -8.62
N LEU A 169 -11.26 -7.14 -8.92
CA LEU A 169 -10.79 -5.88 -8.30
C LEU A 169 -11.72 -4.69 -8.52
N THR A 170 -12.59 -4.75 -9.53
CA THR A 170 -13.56 -3.71 -9.86
C THR A 170 -14.91 -4.02 -9.23
N GLU A 171 -15.40 -5.24 -9.39
CA GLU A 171 -16.76 -5.65 -9.00
C GLU A 171 -16.91 -5.87 -7.48
N SER A 172 -15.81 -6.18 -6.77
CA SER A 172 -15.84 -6.52 -5.33
C SER A 172 -15.79 -5.32 -4.38
N GLN A 173 -15.43 -4.13 -4.85
CA GLN A 173 -15.03 -2.99 -4.01
C GLN A 173 -16.09 -2.64 -2.95
N GLU A 174 -17.34 -2.46 -3.38
CA GLU A 174 -18.45 -2.07 -2.51
C GLU A 174 -18.65 -3.05 -1.35
N HIS A 175 -18.53 -4.35 -1.61
CA HIS A 175 -18.70 -5.36 -0.58
C HIS A 175 -17.48 -5.42 0.35
N ILE A 176 -16.27 -5.37 -0.20
CA ILE A 176 -15.03 -5.38 0.60
C ILE A 176 -15.00 -4.16 1.53
N PHE A 177 -15.40 -3.00 1.02
CA PHE A 177 -15.49 -1.80 1.85
C PHE A 177 -16.44 -2.05 3.00
N LYS A 178 -17.68 -2.55 2.75
CA LYS A 178 -18.69 -2.84 3.80
C LYS A 178 -18.13 -3.70 4.92
N THR A 179 -17.34 -4.70 4.57
CA THR A 179 -16.77 -5.63 5.53
C THR A 179 -15.58 -5.04 6.29
N LEU A 180 -14.77 -4.17 5.67
CA LEU A 180 -13.48 -3.74 6.23
C LEU A 180 -13.44 -2.32 6.81
N LEU A 181 -14.32 -1.41 6.36
CA LEU A 181 -14.28 0.00 6.79
C LEU A 181 -15.23 0.29 7.96
N GLY A 182 -16.07 -0.68 8.34
CA GLY A 182 -17.00 -0.57 9.46
C GLY A 182 -18.21 0.32 9.16
N ASP A 183 -18.62 1.09 10.17
CA ASP A 183 -19.82 1.92 10.14
C ASP A 183 -19.77 2.99 9.03
N LYS A 184 -20.88 3.11 8.30
CA LYS A 184 -21.06 4.06 7.20
C LYS A 184 -20.96 5.53 7.61
N GLN A 185 -21.16 5.84 8.89
CA GLN A 185 -21.07 7.21 9.37
C GLN A 185 -19.64 7.62 9.75
N LYS A 186 -18.72 6.66 9.91
CA LYS A 186 -17.36 6.92 10.37
C LYS A 186 -16.45 7.47 9.25
N LEU A 187 -15.36 8.10 9.68
CA LEU A 187 -14.36 8.74 8.82
C LEU A 187 -13.84 7.83 7.70
N LEU A 188 -13.46 6.58 8.01
CA LEU A 188 -12.94 5.63 7.02
C LEU A 188 -13.95 5.41 5.89
N TRP A 189 -15.19 5.03 6.23
CA TRP A 189 -16.23 4.76 5.24
C TRP A 189 -16.49 5.96 4.33
N ARG A 190 -16.80 7.12 4.93
CA ARG A 190 -17.19 8.31 4.16
C ARG A 190 -16.07 8.82 3.28
N THR A 191 -14.81 8.64 3.69
CA THR A 191 -13.65 9.01 2.87
C THR A 191 -13.50 8.11 1.65
N TYR A 192 -13.62 6.79 1.82
CA TYR A 192 -13.61 5.85 0.68
C TYR A 192 -14.81 6.05 -0.25
N HIS A 193 -15.98 6.29 0.32
CA HIS A 193 -17.18 6.57 -0.43
C HIS A 193 -17.08 7.89 -1.22
N MET A 194 -16.48 8.94 -0.64
CA MET A 194 -16.17 10.18 -1.36
C MET A 194 -15.21 9.91 -2.54
N ALA A 195 -14.20 9.05 -2.35
CA ALA A 195 -13.33 8.62 -3.44
C ALA A 195 -14.08 7.87 -4.56
N GLN A 196 -15.04 6.99 -4.22
CA GLN A 196 -15.91 6.33 -5.20
C GLN A 196 -16.79 7.33 -5.96
N LYS A 197 -17.42 8.27 -5.25
CA LYS A 197 -18.26 9.31 -5.87
C LYS A 197 -17.47 10.15 -6.88
N ARG A 198 -16.28 10.62 -6.49
CA ARG A 198 -15.38 11.39 -7.36
C ARG A 198 -14.89 10.61 -8.58
N ARG A 199 -14.65 9.31 -8.40
CA ARG A 199 -14.27 8.42 -9.50
C ARG A 199 -15.39 8.33 -10.54
N ASP A 200 -16.64 8.25 -10.08
CA ASP A 200 -17.80 8.01 -10.93
C ASP A 200 -18.39 9.30 -11.52
N ASP A 201 -18.15 10.43 -10.87
CA ASP A 201 -18.60 11.75 -11.30
C ASP A 201 -17.92 12.21 -12.62
N PRO A 202 -18.69 12.44 -13.70
CA PRO A 202 -18.18 12.97 -14.96
C PRO A 202 -17.54 14.36 -14.86
N ALA A 203 -17.92 15.19 -13.86
CA ALA A 203 -17.35 16.51 -13.67
C ALA A 203 -15.92 16.47 -13.10
N THR A 204 -15.53 15.36 -12.46
CA THR A 204 -14.16 15.17 -11.96
C THR A 204 -13.19 14.99 -13.15
N PRO A 205 -12.05 15.72 -13.20
CA PRO A 205 -11.10 15.62 -14.31
C PRO A 205 -10.62 14.18 -14.57
N LEU A 206 -10.52 13.79 -15.85
CA LEU A 206 -10.21 12.40 -16.25
C LEU A 206 -8.96 11.82 -15.59
N ARG A 207 -7.91 12.61 -15.41
CA ARG A 207 -6.67 12.16 -14.75
C ARG A 207 -6.87 11.89 -13.26
N GLU A 208 -7.74 12.64 -12.60
CA GLU A 208 -8.08 12.45 -11.19
C GLU A 208 -8.97 11.22 -11.01
N ARG A 209 -9.95 11.03 -11.89
CA ARG A 209 -10.77 9.81 -11.95
C ARG A 209 -9.90 8.57 -12.16
N ASP A 210 -8.97 8.61 -13.11
CA ASP A 210 -8.03 7.50 -13.36
C ASP A 210 -7.17 7.19 -12.12
N LEU A 211 -6.70 8.21 -11.40
CA LEU A 211 -5.96 8.01 -10.15
C LEU A 211 -6.82 7.31 -9.09
N LEU A 212 -8.08 7.73 -8.92
CA LEU A 212 -9.00 7.13 -7.96
C LEU A 212 -9.34 5.67 -8.34
N VAL A 213 -9.62 5.38 -9.62
CA VAL A 213 -9.80 4.00 -10.11
C VAL A 213 -8.61 3.13 -9.73
N LYS A 214 -7.39 3.57 -10.07
CA LYS A 214 -6.19 2.77 -9.83
C LYS A 214 -5.90 2.62 -8.33
N THR A 215 -6.14 3.64 -7.53
CA THR A 215 -5.94 3.61 -6.07
C THR A 215 -6.89 2.60 -5.41
N LEU A 216 -8.17 2.63 -5.73
CA LEU A 216 -9.16 1.70 -5.15
C LEU A 216 -8.89 0.25 -5.61
N ARG A 217 -8.56 0.04 -6.89
CA ARG A 217 -8.15 -1.28 -7.39
C ARG A 217 -6.88 -1.79 -6.74
N LEU A 218 -5.89 -0.92 -6.56
CA LEU A 218 -4.64 -1.23 -5.86
C LEU A 218 -4.92 -1.66 -4.42
N TRP A 219 -5.75 -0.89 -3.70
CA TRP A 219 -6.10 -1.21 -2.32
C TRP A 219 -6.74 -2.60 -2.19
N VAL A 220 -7.71 -2.94 -3.06
CA VAL A 220 -8.31 -4.29 -3.09
C VAL A 220 -7.29 -5.36 -3.45
N ALA A 221 -6.42 -5.11 -4.44
CA ALA A 221 -5.40 -6.07 -4.84
C ALA A 221 -4.43 -6.39 -3.70
N VAL A 222 -4.05 -5.40 -2.89
CA VAL A 222 -3.24 -5.64 -1.69
C VAL A 222 -3.98 -6.52 -0.69
N ARG A 223 -5.29 -6.32 -0.48
CA ARG A 223 -6.07 -7.15 0.45
C ARG A 223 -6.07 -8.63 0.05
N LEU A 224 -6.16 -8.93 -1.24
CA LEU A 224 -6.05 -10.30 -1.74
C LEU A 224 -4.73 -10.97 -1.38
N THR A 225 -3.63 -10.20 -1.27
CA THR A 225 -2.33 -10.75 -0.85
C THR A 225 -2.26 -11.08 0.65
N THR A 226 -3.21 -10.57 1.44
CA THR A 226 -3.26 -10.75 2.91
C THR A 226 -4.27 -11.83 3.34
N ARG A 227 -4.90 -12.51 2.38
CA ARG A 227 -5.83 -13.61 2.62
C ARG A 227 -5.35 -14.88 1.90
N SER A 228 -5.88 -16.01 2.35
CA SER A 228 -5.67 -17.30 1.68
C SER A 228 -6.97 -17.70 1.01
N PHE A 229 -6.89 -18.01 -0.29
CA PHE A 229 -8.02 -18.57 -1.02
C PHE A 229 -8.31 -20.01 -0.57
N HIS A 230 -9.59 -20.38 -0.62
CA HIS A 230 -10.05 -21.77 -0.61
C HIS A 230 -10.98 -22.04 -1.79
N ILE A 231 -11.18 -23.32 -2.11
CA ILE A 231 -12.10 -23.74 -3.16
C ILE A 231 -13.52 -23.79 -2.59
N ALA A 232 -14.45 -23.20 -3.32
CA ALA A 232 -15.86 -23.06 -2.95
C ALA A 232 -16.79 -23.68 -3.99
N GLY A 233 -18.06 -23.83 -3.61
CA GLY A 233 -19.13 -24.40 -4.44
C GLY A 233 -18.86 -25.85 -4.85
N GLU A 234 -19.35 -26.22 -6.03
CA GLU A 234 -19.19 -27.56 -6.63
C GLU A 234 -17.73 -27.99 -6.82
N GLY A 235 -16.80 -27.03 -6.83
CA GLY A 235 -15.36 -27.29 -6.90
C GLY A 235 -14.83 -28.10 -5.71
N LYS A 236 -15.56 -28.13 -4.58
CA LYS A 236 -15.17 -28.92 -3.40
C LYS A 236 -15.12 -30.41 -3.69
N ASP A 237 -16.14 -30.92 -4.37
CA ASP A 237 -16.25 -32.35 -4.69
C ASP A 237 -15.49 -32.70 -5.98
N LEU A 238 -15.48 -31.78 -6.96
CA LEU A 238 -14.89 -31.99 -8.29
C LEU A 238 -13.40 -32.36 -8.26
N LEU A 239 -12.64 -31.83 -7.30
CA LEU A 239 -11.22 -32.14 -7.17
C LEU A 239 -10.96 -33.39 -6.31
N GLY A 240 -11.95 -33.77 -5.48
CA GLY A 240 -11.85 -34.81 -4.46
C GLY A 240 -10.74 -34.56 -3.44
N GLN A 241 -10.39 -33.29 -3.17
CA GLN A 241 -9.39 -32.93 -2.17
C GLN A 241 -10.01 -33.09 -0.78
N LYS A 242 -9.22 -33.58 0.19
CA LYS A 242 -9.68 -33.67 1.57
C LYS A 242 -9.79 -32.26 2.19
N PRO A 243 -10.83 -31.96 2.98
CA PRO A 243 -10.96 -30.68 3.67
C PRO A 243 -9.99 -30.56 4.85
N ASP A 244 -9.73 -29.32 5.28
CA ASP A 244 -9.10 -29.02 6.57
C ASP A 244 -10.06 -29.20 7.75
N SER A 245 -9.60 -28.94 8.98
CA SER A 245 -10.43 -29.07 10.20
C SER A 245 -11.66 -28.14 10.22
N LYS A 246 -11.73 -27.14 9.33
CA LYS A 246 -12.87 -26.22 9.19
C LYS A 246 -13.75 -26.54 7.98
N GLY A 247 -13.56 -27.69 7.34
CA GLY A 247 -14.33 -28.08 6.15
C GLY A 247 -13.93 -27.30 4.88
N ARG A 248 -12.79 -26.62 4.88
CA ARG A 248 -12.32 -25.81 3.74
C ARG A 248 -11.42 -26.65 2.83
N ILE A 249 -11.56 -26.45 1.52
CA ILE A 249 -10.71 -27.08 0.53
C ILE A 249 -9.54 -26.14 0.22
N LEU A 250 -8.35 -26.48 0.71
CA LEU A 250 -7.16 -25.67 0.52
C LEU A 250 -6.61 -25.78 -0.92
N LEU A 251 -5.91 -24.75 -1.37
CA LEU A 251 -5.19 -24.79 -2.65
C LEU A 251 -3.89 -25.59 -2.53
N HIS A 252 -3.56 -26.35 -3.57
CA HIS A 252 -2.23 -26.96 -3.70
C HIS A 252 -1.14 -25.86 -3.64
N PRO A 253 0.01 -26.08 -2.96
CA PRO A 253 1.06 -25.06 -2.82
C PRO A 253 1.53 -24.45 -4.15
N VAL A 254 1.81 -25.29 -5.15
CA VAL A 254 2.15 -24.86 -6.53
C VAL A 254 1.09 -23.94 -7.13
N PHE A 255 -0.19 -24.29 -6.99
CA PHE A 255 -1.31 -23.48 -7.48
C PHE A 255 -1.44 -22.16 -6.72
N GLY A 256 -1.27 -22.18 -5.39
CA GLY A 256 -1.22 -20.97 -4.57
C GLY A 256 -0.10 -20.04 -5.02
N GLN A 257 1.11 -20.56 -5.26
CA GLN A 257 2.23 -19.78 -5.76
C GLN A 257 2.00 -19.24 -7.17
N GLN A 258 1.31 -20.00 -8.03
CA GLN A 258 0.93 -19.55 -9.37
C GLN A 258 0.02 -18.33 -9.30
N LEU A 259 -1.04 -18.39 -8.47
CA LEU A 259 -1.96 -17.28 -8.22
C LEU A 259 -1.24 -16.06 -7.61
N ASP A 260 -0.37 -16.29 -6.62
CA ASP A 260 0.43 -15.24 -6.00
C ASP A 260 1.33 -14.54 -7.04
N LYS A 261 2.01 -15.28 -7.93
CA LYS A 261 2.81 -14.66 -9.02
C LYS A 261 1.94 -13.86 -9.98
N VAL A 262 0.76 -14.36 -10.37
CA VAL A 262 -0.17 -13.59 -11.22
C VAL A 262 -0.56 -12.27 -10.55
N LEU A 263 -0.97 -12.35 -9.29
CA LEU A 263 -1.42 -11.18 -8.53
C LEU A 263 -0.27 -10.20 -8.27
N LEU A 264 0.87 -10.66 -7.78
CA LEU A 264 2.00 -9.80 -7.38
C LEU A 264 2.74 -9.22 -8.59
N ASP A 265 3.14 -10.07 -9.54
CA ASP A 265 4.09 -9.69 -10.60
C ASP A 265 3.38 -9.01 -11.79
N HIS A 266 2.11 -9.36 -12.05
CA HIS A 266 1.42 -8.90 -13.26
C HIS A 266 0.25 -7.94 -13.01
N VAL A 267 -0.37 -7.98 -11.84
CA VAL A 267 -1.50 -7.10 -11.49
C VAL A 267 -1.03 -5.98 -10.56
N LEU A 268 -0.50 -6.34 -9.39
CA LEU A 268 -0.16 -5.42 -8.32
C LEU A 268 1.05 -4.55 -8.68
N PHE A 269 2.09 -5.13 -9.28
CA PHE A 269 3.26 -4.38 -9.76
C PHE A 269 2.85 -3.23 -10.70
N LYS A 270 1.98 -3.53 -11.68
CA LYS A 270 1.48 -2.55 -12.64
C LYS A 270 0.62 -1.49 -11.97
N LEU A 271 -0.35 -1.88 -11.14
CA LEU A 271 -1.23 -0.96 -10.44
C LEU A 271 -0.44 -0.02 -9.52
N ARG A 272 0.48 -0.56 -8.71
CA ARG A 272 1.32 0.24 -7.80
C ARG A 272 2.09 1.31 -8.57
N ARG A 273 2.83 0.91 -9.61
CA ARG A 273 3.64 1.84 -10.42
C ARG A 273 2.77 2.93 -11.02
N GLN A 274 1.68 2.56 -11.69
CA GLN A 274 0.80 3.52 -12.35
C GLN A 274 0.12 4.48 -11.36
N THR A 275 -0.33 4.00 -10.21
CA THR A 275 -0.93 4.84 -9.16
C THR A 275 0.07 5.85 -8.62
N LEU A 276 1.29 5.41 -8.25
CA LEU A 276 2.29 6.29 -7.65
C LEU A 276 2.88 7.29 -8.66
N ASP A 277 3.10 6.86 -9.92
CA ASP A 277 3.52 7.76 -11.00
C ASP A 277 2.48 8.86 -11.24
N LEU A 278 1.20 8.50 -11.27
CA LEU A 278 0.11 9.44 -11.50
C LEU A 278 -0.12 10.38 -10.31
N LEU A 279 -0.08 9.87 -9.07
CA LEU A 279 -0.14 10.68 -7.85
C LEU A 279 1.02 11.69 -7.81
N GLN A 280 2.23 11.26 -8.12
CA GLN A 280 3.39 12.14 -8.20
C GLN A 280 3.21 13.22 -9.28
N SER A 281 2.69 12.85 -10.45
CA SER A 281 2.45 13.80 -11.54
C SER A 281 1.37 14.84 -11.18
N ILE A 282 0.30 14.43 -10.50
CA ILE A 282 -0.79 15.32 -10.08
C ILE A 282 -0.31 16.28 -8.98
N THR A 283 0.32 15.77 -7.92
CA THR A 283 0.85 16.59 -6.82
C THR A 283 1.84 17.65 -7.32
N GLN A 284 2.72 17.30 -8.27
CA GLN A 284 3.69 18.24 -8.86
C GLN A 284 3.09 19.32 -9.76
N GLN A 285 1.87 19.14 -10.26
CA GLN A 285 1.18 20.19 -11.03
C GLN A 285 0.69 21.33 -10.15
N LYS A 286 0.58 21.11 -8.83
CA LYS A 286 0.19 22.13 -7.84
C LYS A 286 -1.14 22.83 -8.17
N LYS A 287 -2.09 22.10 -8.77
CA LYS A 287 -3.42 22.63 -9.06
C LYS A 287 -4.32 22.49 -7.83
N ARG A 288 -4.96 23.60 -7.44
CA ARG A 288 -5.90 23.65 -6.30
C ARG A 288 -7.09 22.71 -6.47
N GLN A 289 -7.60 22.55 -7.70
CA GLN A 289 -8.67 21.60 -8.02
C GLN A 289 -8.35 20.15 -7.58
N SER A 290 -7.07 19.75 -7.65
CA SER A 290 -6.66 18.36 -7.41
C SER A 290 -6.37 18.05 -5.94
N TRP A 291 -6.56 19.04 -5.05
CA TRP A 291 -6.25 18.91 -3.64
C TRP A 291 -7.10 17.81 -2.97
N LEU A 292 -8.42 17.81 -3.21
CA LEU A 292 -9.30 16.81 -2.59
C LEU A 292 -8.94 15.39 -3.05
N THR A 293 -8.73 15.19 -4.35
CA THR A 293 -8.26 13.90 -4.89
C THR A 293 -6.94 13.47 -4.26
N THR A 294 -5.99 14.40 -4.10
CA THR A 294 -4.70 14.14 -3.44
C THR A 294 -4.88 13.72 -1.98
N TYR A 295 -5.77 14.38 -1.24
CA TYR A 295 -6.12 14.01 0.13
C TYR A 295 -6.72 12.60 0.19
N LEU A 296 -7.74 12.31 -0.63
CA LEU A 296 -8.44 11.02 -0.63
C LEU A 296 -7.48 9.86 -0.93
N VAL A 297 -6.61 10.03 -1.92
CA VAL A 297 -5.62 9.02 -2.30
C VAL A 297 -4.59 8.82 -1.19
N SER A 298 -4.04 9.91 -0.63
CA SER A 298 -3.10 9.82 0.49
C SER A 298 -3.72 9.10 1.69
N PHE A 299 -4.96 9.42 2.04
CA PHE A 299 -5.71 8.76 3.11
C PHE A 299 -5.83 7.26 2.88
N ILE A 300 -6.28 6.83 1.69
CA ILE A 300 -6.47 5.41 1.36
C ILE A 300 -5.12 4.65 1.41
N LEU A 301 -4.04 5.27 0.92
CA LEU A 301 -2.72 4.66 0.92
C LEU A 301 -2.14 4.54 2.34
N LEU A 302 -2.35 5.54 3.20
CA LEU A 302 -1.91 5.51 4.60
C LEU A 302 -2.69 4.46 5.40
N HIS A 303 -4.01 4.39 5.20
CA HIS A 303 -4.83 3.33 5.79
C HIS A 303 -4.38 1.94 5.30
N ASN A 304 -3.98 1.79 4.03
CA ASN A 304 -3.40 0.53 3.56
C ASN A 304 -2.13 0.14 4.31
N VAL A 305 -1.27 1.10 4.67
CA VAL A 305 -0.07 0.84 5.49
C VAL A 305 -0.45 0.25 6.84
N ALA A 306 -1.42 0.83 7.56
CA ALA A 306 -1.92 0.26 8.82
C ALA A 306 -2.41 -1.20 8.64
N LEU A 307 -3.18 -1.47 7.58
CA LEU A 307 -3.75 -2.79 7.33
C LEU A 307 -2.72 -3.86 6.93
N ILE A 308 -1.64 -3.50 6.20
CA ILE A 308 -0.55 -4.46 5.91
C ILE A 308 0.32 -4.68 7.14
N THR A 309 0.56 -3.65 7.95
CA THR A 309 1.32 -3.78 9.21
C THR A 309 0.58 -4.69 10.20
N ARG A 310 -0.73 -4.48 10.40
CA ARG A 310 -1.59 -5.38 11.20
C ARG A 310 -1.50 -6.83 10.72
N HIS A 311 -1.59 -7.06 9.41
CA HIS A 311 -1.48 -8.42 8.87
C HIS A 311 -0.13 -9.08 9.20
N ASP A 312 0.99 -8.34 9.12
CA ASP A 312 2.31 -8.88 9.46
C ASP A 312 2.45 -9.18 10.95
N ARG A 313 1.80 -8.41 11.81
CA ARG A 313 1.69 -8.70 13.25
C ARG A 313 0.83 -9.92 13.55
N ASP A 314 -0.40 -9.98 13.05
CA ASP A 314 -1.30 -11.12 13.24
C ASP A 314 -0.63 -12.43 12.80
N ARG A 315 0.21 -12.35 11.76
CA ARG A 315 0.98 -13.49 11.26
C ARG A 315 2.14 -13.86 12.18
N ALA A 316 2.81 -12.89 12.79
CA ALA A 316 3.83 -13.12 13.81
C ALA A 316 3.24 -13.84 15.02
N GLU A 317 2.12 -13.36 15.55
CA GLU A 317 1.41 -13.97 16.69
C GLU A 317 1.01 -15.43 16.38
N LYS A 318 0.47 -15.69 15.18
CA LYS A 318 0.05 -17.05 14.77
C LYS A 318 1.20 -18.04 14.54
N HIS A 319 2.38 -17.57 14.14
CA HIS A 319 3.53 -18.43 13.80
C HIS A 319 4.68 -18.30 14.79
N GLY A 320 4.48 -17.56 15.89
CA GLY A 320 5.48 -17.18 16.89
C GLY A 320 6.05 -18.33 17.71
N VAL A 321 5.54 -19.57 17.54
CA VAL A 321 6.07 -20.78 18.19
C VAL A 321 7.59 -20.95 17.94
N ASN A 322 8.10 -20.49 16.79
CA ASN A 322 9.53 -20.58 16.46
C ASN A 322 10.33 -19.29 16.69
N LYS A 323 9.67 -18.15 17.01
CA LYS A 323 10.30 -16.85 17.28
C LYS A 323 9.43 -16.04 18.26
N PRO A 324 9.36 -16.43 19.54
CA PRO A 324 8.43 -15.85 20.52
C PRO A 324 8.64 -14.36 20.80
N LEU A 325 9.76 -13.77 20.38
CA LEU A 325 10.09 -12.34 20.55
C LEU A 325 9.86 -11.50 19.28
N ALA A 326 9.42 -12.10 18.16
CA ALA A 326 9.25 -11.36 16.91
C ALA A 326 7.89 -10.64 16.87
N VAL A 327 7.93 -9.30 16.91
CA VAL A 327 6.74 -8.44 16.78
C VAL A 327 6.13 -8.49 15.37
N TRP A 328 6.97 -8.62 14.34
CA TRP A 328 6.57 -8.63 12.93
C TRP A 328 7.01 -9.92 12.25
N HIS A 329 6.17 -10.48 11.38
CA HIS A 329 6.57 -11.62 10.56
C HIS A 329 7.68 -11.24 9.57
N ARG A 330 7.65 -10.01 9.05
CA ARG A 330 8.64 -9.46 8.10
C ARG A 330 9.03 -8.03 8.51
N ALA A 331 9.98 -7.90 9.44
CA ALA A 331 10.40 -6.61 9.98
C ALA A 331 10.89 -5.63 8.90
N ASP A 332 11.74 -6.07 7.98
CA ASP A 332 12.28 -5.22 6.89
C ASP A 332 11.17 -4.66 5.99
N ASN A 333 10.17 -5.48 5.66
CA ASN A 333 9.02 -5.04 4.90
C ASN A 333 8.19 -3.98 5.66
N VAL A 334 7.98 -4.18 6.96
CA VAL A 334 7.24 -3.23 7.81
C VAL A 334 7.95 -1.88 7.85
N GLN A 335 9.28 -1.88 8.00
CA GLN A 335 10.09 -0.65 7.91
C GLN A 335 9.91 0.06 6.57
N GLU A 336 9.95 -0.68 5.44
CA GLU A 336 9.69 -0.11 4.12
C GLU A 336 8.27 0.48 3.98
N TYR A 337 7.26 -0.14 4.59
CA TYR A 337 5.89 0.38 4.58
C TYR A 337 5.78 1.68 5.38
N HIS A 338 6.41 1.75 6.55
CA HIS A 338 6.42 2.93 7.42
C HIS A 338 7.16 4.09 6.76
N LEU A 339 8.31 3.82 6.15
CA LEU A 339 8.97 4.79 5.28
C LEU A 339 8.03 5.24 4.15
N GLY A 340 7.32 4.31 3.52
CA GLY A 340 6.30 4.63 2.52
C GLY A 340 5.23 5.63 3.02
N ALA A 341 4.73 5.44 4.25
CA ALA A 341 3.80 6.38 4.88
C ALA A 341 4.42 7.77 5.10
N ASN A 342 5.67 7.84 5.58
CA ASN A 342 6.40 9.10 5.73
C ASN A 342 6.55 9.84 4.39
N ILE A 343 6.80 9.12 3.30
CA ILE A 343 6.90 9.73 1.97
C ILE A 343 5.55 10.33 1.55
N ILE A 344 4.45 9.61 1.72
CA ILE A 344 3.10 10.08 1.39
C ILE A 344 2.77 11.34 2.21
N LEU A 345 2.99 11.28 3.53
CA LEU A 345 2.74 12.40 4.46
C LEU A 345 3.60 13.62 4.13
N ALA A 346 4.89 13.44 3.83
CA ALA A 346 5.78 14.54 3.47
C ALA A 346 5.30 15.28 2.21
N TYR A 347 4.82 14.55 1.21
CA TYR A 347 4.23 15.16 0.02
C TYR A 347 2.91 15.86 0.30
N PHE A 348 2.04 15.26 1.11
CA PHE A 348 0.76 15.84 1.49
C PHE A 348 0.95 17.16 2.25
N HIS A 349 1.74 17.13 3.34
CA HIS A 349 2.03 18.31 4.17
C HIS A 349 2.76 19.41 3.41
N TYR A 350 3.62 19.05 2.45
CA TYR A 350 4.20 20.02 1.54
C TYR A 350 3.14 20.74 0.67
N CYS A 351 2.14 20.00 0.17
CA CYS A 351 1.07 20.56 -0.67
C CYS A 351 0.09 21.41 0.12
N VAL A 352 -0.15 21.07 1.38
CA VAL A 352 -1.05 21.77 2.30
C VAL A 352 -0.53 23.15 2.72
N LYS A 353 0.79 23.39 2.64
CA LYS A 353 1.44 24.68 2.96
C LYS A 353 1.08 25.23 4.35
N GLY A 354 0.75 24.35 5.28
CA GLY A 354 0.42 24.73 6.66
C GLY A 354 -0.99 25.18 6.93
N ILE A 355 -1.84 25.21 5.91
CA ILE A 355 -3.27 25.42 6.10
C ILE A 355 -3.83 24.17 6.79
N GLN A 356 -4.80 24.32 7.67
CA GLN A 356 -5.40 23.17 8.38
C GLN A 356 -6.82 22.95 7.89
N PRO A 357 -7.03 22.36 6.70
CA PRO A 357 -8.34 22.31 6.06
C PRO A 357 -9.40 21.58 6.89
N PHE A 358 -9.00 20.80 7.89
CA PHE A 358 -9.91 20.06 8.77
C PHE A 358 -9.94 20.57 10.23
N SER A 359 -9.32 21.72 10.54
CA SER A 359 -9.45 22.34 11.86
C SER A 359 -10.59 23.37 11.89
N HIS A 360 -11.22 23.55 13.06
CA HIS A 360 -12.22 24.62 13.26
C HIS A 360 -11.64 26.03 13.09
N GLY A 361 -10.32 26.19 13.25
CA GLY A 361 -9.64 27.47 13.03
C GLY A 361 -9.43 27.84 11.56
N CYS A 362 -9.69 26.93 10.61
CA CYS A 362 -9.48 27.19 9.20
C CYS A 362 -10.64 27.99 8.59
N LYS A 363 -10.34 29.25 8.24
CA LYS A 363 -11.28 30.16 7.60
C LYS A 363 -11.60 29.67 6.18
N SER A 364 -12.79 30.02 5.70
CA SER A 364 -13.19 29.74 4.31
C SER A 364 -12.19 30.30 3.31
N SER A 365 -11.64 31.49 3.54
CA SER A 365 -10.61 32.10 2.70
C SER A 365 -9.32 31.27 2.60
N ASP A 366 -8.92 30.63 3.71
CA ASP A 366 -7.73 29.77 3.73
C ASP A 366 -7.99 28.48 2.96
N LEU A 367 -9.17 27.88 3.17
CA LEU A 367 -9.60 26.67 2.47
C LEU A 367 -9.71 26.91 0.96
N ASP A 368 -10.32 28.03 0.57
CA ASP A 368 -10.41 28.43 -0.84
C ASP A 368 -8.98 28.59 -1.38
N GLY A 369 -8.12 29.36 -0.72
CA GLY A 369 -6.71 29.54 -1.12
C GLY A 369 -5.94 28.22 -1.32
N LEU A 370 -6.26 27.17 -0.55
CA LEU A 370 -5.68 25.84 -0.66
C LEU A 370 -6.29 25.00 -1.79
N ALA A 371 -7.61 25.01 -1.93
CA ALA A 371 -8.35 24.04 -2.72
C ALA A 371 -9.52 24.68 -3.47
N GLU A 372 -9.69 24.29 -4.74
CA GLU A 372 -10.86 24.66 -5.54
C GLU A 372 -11.90 23.55 -5.40
N LEU A 373 -12.62 23.58 -4.29
CA LEU A 373 -13.65 22.60 -3.99
C LEU A 373 -14.97 22.95 -4.71
N ASP A 374 -15.72 21.94 -5.11
CA ASP A 374 -17.14 22.08 -5.45
C ASP A 374 -18.01 22.01 -4.17
N ALA A 375 -19.33 22.07 -4.35
CA ALA A 375 -20.28 22.02 -3.23
C ALA A 375 -20.16 20.72 -2.41
N GLU A 376 -19.99 19.57 -3.08
CA GLU A 376 -19.90 18.28 -2.39
C GLU A 376 -18.57 18.15 -1.63
N GLY A 377 -17.47 18.63 -2.21
CA GLY A 377 -16.15 18.65 -1.60
C GLY A 377 -16.11 19.56 -0.36
N ARG A 378 -16.74 20.74 -0.45
CA ARG A 378 -16.91 21.63 0.70
C ARG A 378 -17.72 20.96 1.81
N ALA A 379 -18.87 20.38 1.46
CA ALA A 379 -19.72 19.69 2.42
C ALA A 379 -18.98 18.54 3.12
N TYR A 380 -18.18 17.76 2.39
CA TYR A 380 -17.36 16.70 2.97
C TYR A 380 -16.29 17.24 3.91
N VAL A 381 -15.55 18.29 3.52
CA VAL A 381 -14.53 18.89 4.40
C VAL A 381 -15.15 19.43 5.68
N MET A 382 -16.30 20.12 5.58
CA MET A 382 -17.04 20.60 6.75
C MET A 382 -17.50 19.46 7.66
N TRP A 383 -18.14 18.43 7.08
CA TRP A 383 -18.53 17.26 7.85
C TRP A 383 -17.33 16.58 8.52
N ALA A 384 -16.23 16.41 7.79
CA ALA A 384 -15.03 15.80 8.34
C ALA A 384 -14.49 16.60 9.52
N ARG A 385 -14.44 17.94 9.45
CA ARG A 385 -14.02 18.81 10.57
C ARG A 385 -14.75 18.47 11.86
N ASP A 386 -16.08 18.39 11.79
CA ASP A 386 -16.92 18.12 12.96
C ASP A 386 -16.73 16.68 13.46
N GLU A 387 -16.64 15.72 12.53
CA GLU A 387 -16.45 14.31 12.85
C GLU A 387 -15.09 14.05 13.54
N LEU A 388 -14.02 14.76 13.15
CA LEU A 388 -12.69 14.60 13.74
C LEU A 388 -12.64 14.86 15.24
N LEU A 389 -13.57 15.65 15.80
CA LEU A 389 -13.66 15.86 17.25
C LEU A 389 -13.86 14.56 18.02
N GLN A 390 -14.58 13.60 17.44
CA GLN A 390 -14.82 12.29 18.06
C GLN A 390 -13.54 11.45 18.15
N TYR A 391 -12.58 11.70 17.27
CA TYR A 391 -11.32 10.96 17.19
C TYR A 391 -10.19 11.63 17.97
N ARG A 392 -10.37 12.85 18.47
CA ARG A 392 -9.31 13.66 19.07
C ARG A 392 -8.58 12.93 20.20
N ALA A 393 -9.30 12.36 21.16
CA ALA A 393 -8.69 11.66 22.28
C ALA A 393 -7.87 10.44 21.83
N HIS A 394 -8.42 9.64 20.90
CA HIS A 394 -7.73 8.47 20.32
C HIS A 394 -6.47 8.89 19.56
N TRP A 395 -6.54 9.96 18.79
CA TRP A 395 -5.40 10.41 17.99
C TRP A 395 -4.30 11.06 18.84
N GLU A 396 -4.65 11.78 19.90
CA GLU A 396 -3.66 12.27 20.88
C GLU A 396 -3.00 11.10 21.61
N TYR A 397 -3.73 10.02 21.93
CA TYR A 397 -3.14 8.79 22.48
C TYR A 397 -2.14 8.15 21.50
N LEU A 398 -2.52 7.93 20.24
CA LEU A 398 -1.63 7.39 19.21
C LEU A 398 -0.39 8.27 18.99
N LYS A 399 -0.57 9.59 19.03
CA LYS A 399 0.52 10.56 18.93
C LYS A 399 1.44 10.50 20.14
N ALA A 400 0.89 10.37 21.35
CA ALA A 400 1.68 10.25 22.59
C ALA A 400 2.57 9.00 22.57
N ILE A 401 2.01 7.83 22.22
CA ILE A 401 2.78 6.58 22.08
C ILE A 401 3.93 6.76 21.08
N ARG A 402 3.64 7.39 19.94
CA ARG A 402 4.63 7.64 18.89
C ARG A 402 5.75 8.60 19.33
N LEU A 403 5.45 9.59 20.17
CA LEU A 403 6.45 10.54 20.68
C LEU A 403 7.32 9.93 21.79
N GLN A 404 6.76 9.07 22.64
CA GLN A 404 7.49 8.44 23.75
C GLN A 404 8.59 7.48 23.28
N THR A 405 8.38 6.81 22.14
CA THR A 405 9.32 5.81 21.60
C THR A 405 10.55 6.40 20.91
N GLU A 406 10.62 7.73 20.74
CA GLU A 406 11.87 8.41 20.37
C GLU A 406 12.85 8.56 21.55
N SER A 407 12.39 8.34 22.80
CA SER A 407 13.15 8.66 24.01
C SER A 407 13.56 7.47 24.90
N THR A 408 13.03 6.26 24.68
CA THR A 408 13.35 5.08 25.52
C THR A 408 13.16 3.77 24.74
N ILE A 409 14.00 2.76 25.04
CA ILE A 409 13.92 1.41 24.49
C ILE A 409 13.65 0.45 25.64
N ASN A 410 12.40 0.34 26.09
CA ASN A 410 11.97 -0.76 26.96
C ASN A 410 11.16 -1.80 26.18
N ALA A 411 11.27 -3.08 26.57
CA ALA A 411 10.65 -4.21 25.86
C ALA A 411 9.10 -4.16 25.84
N ASP A 412 8.46 -3.56 26.84
CA ASP A 412 7.00 -3.41 26.90
C ASP A 412 6.48 -2.34 25.91
N GLU A 413 7.27 -1.28 25.68
CA GLU A 413 6.96 -0.20 24.72
C GLU A 413 6.92 -0.72 23.27
N HIS A 414 7.69 -1.77 22.97
CA HIS A 414 7.67 -2.41 21.65
C HIS A 414 6.31 -3.00 21.31
N THR A 415 5.57 -3.53 22.29
CA THR A 415 4.25 -4.14 22.05
C THR A 415 3.17 -3.07 21.89
N GLU A 416 3.17 -2.04 22.73
CA GLU A 416 2.21 -0.94 22.62
C GLU A 416 2.39 -0.13 21.33
N LEU A 417 3.63 0.18 20.95
CA LEU A 417 3.90 0.84 19.67
C LEU A 417 3.52 -0.06 18.48
N ALA A 418 3.76 -1.37 18.56
CA ALA A 418 3.30 -2.30 17.53
C ALA A 418 1.78 -2.40 17.42
N ASN A 419 1.07 -2.30 18.56
CA ASN A 419 -0.38 -2.14 18.59
C ASN A 419 -0.80 -0.87 17.86
N ALA A 420 -0.15 0.25 18.19
CA ALA A 420 -0.43 1.55 17.60
C ALA A 420 -0.21 1.53 16.08
N TYR A 421 0.92 1.01 15.58
CA TYR A 421 1.17 0.87 14.13
C TYR A 421 0.12 0.03 13.39
N SER A 422 -0.56 -0.87 14.11
CA SER A 422 -1.61 -1.73 13.57
C SER A 422 -3.00 -1.11 13.69
N ASP A 423 -3.16 0.08 14.26
CA ASP A 423 -4.43 0.82 14.36
C ASP A 423 -4.80 1.46 13.00
N ASP A 424 -6.09 1.39 12.62
CA ASP A 424 -6.57 1.90 11.31
C ASP A 424 -6.26 3.39 11.12
N TYR A 425 -6.18 4.15 12.21
CA TYR A 425 -6.00 5.60 12.19
C TYR A 425 -4.56 6.05 12.45
N TYR A 426 -3.60 5.17 12.78
CA TYR A 426 -2.24 5.59 13.15
C TYR A 426 -1.52 6.44 12.10
N PHE A 427 -1.54 6.00 10.85
CA PHE A 427 -0.92 6.75 9.75
C PHE A 427 -1.85 7.84 9.20
N VAL A 428 -3.16 7.64 9.31
CA VAL A 428 -4.17 8.56 8.79
C VAL A 428 -4.27 9.83 9.64
N SER A 429 -4.21 9.70 10.97
CA SER A 429 -4.28 10.82 11.93
C SER A 429 -3.19 11.87 11.67
N GLN A 430 -2.05 11.43 11.13
CA GLN A 430 -0.92 12.28 10.77
C GLN A 430 -1.22 13.26 9.63
N LEU A 431 -2.25 13.03 8.80
CA LEU A 431 -2.70 14.00 7.80
C LEU A 431 -3.24 15.29 8.44
N TYR A 432 -3.63 15.22 9.72
CA TYR A 432 -4.30 16.32 10.42
C TYR A 432 -3.38 17.04 11.40
N GLU A 433 -2.11 16.65 11.48
CA GLU A 433 -1.13 17.24 12.37
C GLU A 433 -0.57 18.56 11.82
N GLN A 434 -0.50 19.58 12.66
CA GLN A 434 -0.01 20.91 12.28
C GLN A 434 1.48 20.91 11.95
N ASP A 435 2.27 20.39 12.87
CA ASP A 435 3.73 20.42 12.83
C ASP A 435 4.26 19.02 12.59
N TRP A 436 3.60 18.31 11.67
CA TRP A 436 4.02 16.99 11.26
C TRP A 436 5.45 17.05 10.73
N TYR A 437 6.27 16.12 11.20
CA TYR A 437 7.60 15.88 10.68
C TYR A 437 7.81 14.38 10.50
N PRO A 438 8.60 13.97 9.48
CA PRO A 438 8.87 12.57 9.24
C PRO A 438 9.68 11.95 10.37
N ARG A 439 9.29 10.75 10.77
CA ARG A 439 9.92 9.98 11.86
C ARG A 439 10.80 8.88 11.26
N ASP A 440 11.97 8.65 11.83
CA ASP A 440 12.89 7.60 11.36
C ASP A 440 12.52 6.21 11.90
#